data_AF-A0A2D7KWA8-F1
#
_entry.id   AF-A0A2D7KWA8-F1
#
_cell.length_a   1.000
_cell.length_b   1.000
_cell.length_c   1.000
_cell.angle_alpha   90.00
_cell.angle_beta   90.00
_cell.angle_gamma   90.00
#
_symmetry.space_group_name_H-M   'P 1'
#
loop_
_entity.id
_entity.type
_entity.pdbx_description
1 polymer ?
#
loop_
_entity_poly.entity_id
_entity_poly.type
_entity_poly.pdbx_seq_one_letter_code
_entity_poly.pdbx_strand_id
1 'polypeptide(L)'
;MKILKYCTFILIFLTFNAYSKPPYTGLVCTDKNKTIKLEFFFMEKGDNEIRVFKRVSGQFMDVGQVVGQKPGSFSLWEDKNKLKGLDFAWHLDKITGILKPFILSSSWKKVTSLPKPLNCRSESFWY
;
A
#
# COMPACT_ATOMS: atom_id res chain seq x y z
N MET A 1 -16.76 -9.36 -52.80
CA MET A 1 -15.56 -9.14 -51.96
C MET A 1 -15.73 -8.14 -50.79
N LYS A 2 -16.88 -7.48 -50.60
CA LYS A 2 -17.12 -6.59 -49.43
C LYS A 2 -17.58 -7.37 -48.19
N ILE A 3 -18.50 -8.33 -48.35
CA ILE A 3 -19.05 -9.15 -47.25
C ILE A 3 -17.96 -9.96 -46.52
N LEU A 4 -17.02 -10.55 -47.26
CA LEU A 4 -15.90 -11.29 -46.68
C LEU A 4 -15.01 -10.40 -45.79
N LYS A 5 -14.82 -9.12 -46.15
CA LYS A 5 -14.08 -8.13 -45.35
C LYS A 5 -14.81 -7.75 -44.06
N TYR A 6 -16.15 -7.68 -44.09
CA TYR A 6 -16.95 -7.45 -42.89
C TYR A 6 -16.90 -8.64 -41.93
N CYS A 7 -16.95 -9.88 -42.44
CA CYS A 7 -16.82 -11.08 -41.61
C CYS A 7 -15.44 -11.17 -40.94
N THR A 8 -14.36 -10.78 -41.64
CA THR A 8 -13.01 -10.74 -41.04
C THR A 8 -12.90 -9.67 -39.96
N PHE A 9 -13.54 -8.51 -40.15
CA PHE A 9 -13.56 -7.45 -39.13
C PHE A 9 -14.27 -7.91 -37.85
N ILE A 10 -15.41 -8.60 -37.95
CA ILE A 10 -16.18 -9.10 -36.80
C ILE A 10 -15.41 -10.18 -36.02
N LEU A 11 -14.71 -11.08 -36.72
CA LEU A 11 -13.91 -12.14 -36.08
C LEU A 11 -12.79 -11.57 -35.21
N ILE A 12 -12.18 -10.45 -35.60
CA ILE A 12 -11.14 -9.77 -34.81
C ILE A 12 -11.70 -9.29 -33.46
N PHE A 13 -12.92 -8.75 -33.42
CA PHE A 13 -13.53 -8.29 -32.16
C PHE A 13 -13.91 -9.43 -31.21
N LEU A 14 -14.22 -10.61 -31.75
CA LEU A 14 -14.61 -11.77 -30.93
C LEU A 14 -13.42 -12.49 -30.25
N THR A 15 -12.18 -12.19 -30.66
CA THR A 15 -10.97 -12.81 -30.09
C THR A 15 -10.32 -12.03 -28.94
N PHE A 16 -10.86 -10.87 -28.57
CA PHE A 16 -10.30 -10.08 -27.47
C PHE A 16 -10.78 -10.60 -26.11
N ASN A 17 -9.94 -11.37 -25.44
CA ASN A 17 -10.08 -11.60 -24.00
C ASN A 17 -9.41 -10.46 -23.24
N ALA A 18 -10.20 -9.56 -22.68
CA ALA A 18 -9.71 -8.51 -21.78
C ALA A 18 -9.68 -9.05 -20.35
N TYR A 19 -8.48 -9.23 -19.78
CA TYR A 19 -8.31 -9.59 -18.38
C TYR A 19 -7.98 -8.33 -17.59
N SER A 20 -8.83 -7.97 -16.63
CA SER A 20 -8.52 -6.95 -15.63
C SER A 20 -8.19 -7.63 -14.30
N LYS A 21 -7.20 -7.10 -13.59
CA LYS A 21 -6.96 -7.44 -12.19
C LYS A 21 -7.77 -6.49 -11.32
N PRO A 22 -8.39 -6.96 -10.22
CA PRO A 22 -9.02 -6.05 -9.26
C PRO A 22 -7.95 -5.11 -8.67
N PRO A 23 -8.32 -3.89 -8.29
CA PRO A 23 -7.37 -2.97 -7.69
C PRO A 23 -6.93 -3.48 -6.32
N TYR A 24 -5.70 -3.14 -5.94
CA TYR A 24 -5.20 -3.42 -4.61
C TYR A 24 -5.83 -2.45 -3.61
N THR A 25 -6.37 -2.99 -2.52
CA THR A 25 -6.86 -2.16 -1.40
C THR A 25 -5.67 -1.63 -0.61
N GLY A 26 -5.68 -0.32 -0.36
CA GLY A 26 -4.58 0.35 0.32
C GLY A 26 -5.02 1.60 1.07
N LEU A 27 -4.03 2.40 1.45
CA LEU A 27 -4.18 3.60 2.26
C LEU A 27 -3.43 4.77 1.62
N VAL A 28 -4.06 5.94 1.63
CA VAL A 28 -3.39 7.21 1.38
C VAL A 28 -3.37 7.98 2.70
N CYS A 29 -2.17 8.36 3.14
CA CYS A 29 -1.95 9.03 4.41
C CYS A 29 -1.28 10.39 4.19
N THR A 30 -1.87 11.45 4.72
CA THR A 30 -1.37 12.82 4.57
C THR A 30 -1.31 13.56 5.89
N ASP A 31 -0.39 14.53 5.98
CA ASP A 31 -0.42 15.51 7.06
C ASP A 31 -1.58 16.50 6.85
N LYS A 32 -1.84 17.34 7.85
CA LYS A 32 -2.93 18.35 7.79
C LYS A 32 -2.79 19.28 6.58
N ASN A 33 -1.57 19.63 6.20
CA ASN A 33 -1.30 20.56 5.10
C ASN A 33 -1.14 19.85 3.75
N LYS A 34 -1.29 18.52 3.69
CA LYS A 34 -1.10 17.69 2.47
C LYS A 34 0.28 17.86 1.80
N THR A 35 1.29 18.24 2.58
CA THR A 35 2.68 18.38 2.14
C THR A 35 3.40 17.03 2.09
N ILE A 36 3.02 16.11 2.98
CA ILE A 36 3.51 14.75 3.04
C ILE A 36 2.38 13.85 2.58
N LYS A 37 2.67 12.98 1.61
CA LYS A 37 1.77 11.92 1.15
C LYS A 37 2.50 10.59 1.19
N LEU A 38 1.94 9.63 1.92
CA LEU A 38 2.36 8.24 1.90
C LEU A 38 1.23 7.39 1.32
N GLU A 39 1.59 6.44 0.48
CA GLU A 39 0.64 5.53 -0.16
C GLU A 39 1.11 4.11 0.11
N PHE A 40 0.21 3.30 0.67
CA PHE A 40 0.48 1.92 1.02
C PHE A 40 -0.55 1.00 0.37
N PHE A 41 -0.16 -0.19 -0.05
CA PHE A 41 -1.12 -1.28 -0.28
C PHE A 41 -0.65 -2.55 0.40
N PHE A 42 -1.59 -3.45 0.63
CA PHE A 42 -1.38 -4.70 1.36
C PHE A 42 -1.62 -5.87 0.41
N MET A 43 -0.72 -6.85 0.44
CA MET A 43 -0.84 -8.06 -0.36
C MET A 43 -0.66 -9.27 0.54
N GLU A 44 -1.64 -10.16 0.53
CA GLU A 44 -1.50 -11.46 1.17
C GLU A 44 -0.56 -12.32 0.33
N LYS A 45 0.49 -12.79 0.98
CA LYS A 45 1.34 -13.88 0.53
C LYS A 45 0.92 -15.10 1.34
N GLY A 46 1.16 -16.31 0.83
CA GLY A 46 0.77 -17.55 1.51
C GLY A 46 1.16 -17.58 3.01
N ASP A 47 0.55 -18.48 3.76
CA ASP A 47 0.77 -18.63 5.21
C ASP A 47 0.31 -17.44 6.06
N ASN A 48 -0.73 -16.72 5.63
CA ASN A 48 -1.29 -15.53 6.29
C ASN A 48 -0.31 -14.35 6.45
N GLU A 49 0.80 -14.34 5.68
CA GLU A 49 1.75 -13.23 5.68
C GLU A 49 1.20 -12.07 4.85
N ILE A 50 1.00 -10.89 5.47
CA ILE A 50 0.56 -9.70 4.74
C ILE A 50 1.76 -8.79 4.49
N ARG A 51 2.22 -8.75 3.23
CA ARG A 51 3.26 -7.82 2.76
C ARG A 51 2.68 -6.42 2.62
N VAL A 52 3.50 -5.42 2.95
CA VAL A 52 3.16 -4.01 2.78
C VAL A 52 4.06 -3.39 1.73
N PHE A 53 3.44 -2.76 0.75
CA PHE A 53 4.12 -2.02 -0.30
C PHE A 53 3.87 -0.53 -0.12
N LYS A 54 4.88 0.31 -0.34
CA LYS A 54 4.79 1.77 -0.25
C LYS A 54 5.20 2.41 -1.57
N ARG A 55 4.49 3.45 -2.01
CA ARG A 55 4.92 4.22 -3.18
C ARG A 55 6.13 5.08 -2.83
N VAL A 56 7.22 4.87 -3.57
CA VAL A 56 8.47 5.64 -3.50
C VAL A 56 8.87 5.98 -4.94
N SER A 57 9.05 7.26 -5.24
CA SER A 57 9.44 7.73 -6.58
C SER A 57 8.57 7.18 -7.72
N GLY A 58 7.26 7.10 -7.51
CA GLY A 58 6.29 6.62 -8.50
C GLY A 58 6.06 5.11 -8.53
N GLN A 59 6.94 4.30 -7.93
CA GLN A 59 6.85 2.84 -7.93
C GLN A 59 6.49 2.30 -6.54
N PHE A 60 5.74 1.20 -6.49
CA PHE A 60 5.49 0.52 -5.22
C PHE A 60 6.64 -0.45 -4.90
N MET A 61 7.24 -0.27 -3.74
CA MET A 61 8.30 -1.12 -3.25
C MET A 61 7.84 -1.83 -1.98
N ASP A 62 8.24 -3.08 -1.81
CA ASP A 62 8.06 -3.81 -0.56
C ASP A 62 8.81 -3.09 0.57
N VAL A 63 8.09 -2.74 1.63
CA VAL A 63 8.65 -2.05 2.81
C VAL A 63 8.70 -2.92 4.06
N GLY A 64 8.04 -4.08 4.05
CA GLY A 64 7.92 -4.92 5.23
C GLY A 64 6.63 -5.73 5.25
N GLN A 65 6.24 -6.14 6.45
CA GLN A 65 5.07 -6.98 6.69
C GLN A 65 4.21 -6.41 7.82
N VAL A 66 2.95 -6.81 7.86
CA VAL A 66 2.08 -6.59 9.02
C VAL A 66 2.58 -7.47 10.16
N VAL A 67 2.94 -6.85 11.28
CA VAL A 67 3.48 -7.53 12.47
C VAL A 67 2.48 -7.57 13.62
N GLY A 68 1.35 -6.87 13.50
CA GLY A 68 0.26 -6.93 14.45
C GLY A 68 -1.01 -6.35 13.87
N GLN A 69 -2.15 -6.96 14.16
CA GLN A 69 -3.44 -6.41 13.78
C GLN A 69 -4.54 -6.90 14.70
N LYS A 70 -5.51 -6.03 14.93
CA LYS A 70 -6.81 -6.40 15.49
C LYS A 70 -7.89 -5.91 14.53
N PRO A 71 -8.69 -6.81 13.94
CA PRO A 71 -9.77 -6.42 13.03
C PRO A 71 -10.63 -5.31 13.62
N GLY A 72 -10.95 -4.29 12.82
CA GLY A 72 -11.73 -3.12 13.23
C GLY A 72 -11.04 -2.14 14.20
N SER A 73 -9.86 -2.45 14.74
CA SER A 73 -9.21 -1.63 15.77
C SER A 73 -7.88 -1.04 15.31
N PHE A 74 -6.90 -1.86 14.94
CA PHE A 74 -5.60 -1.33 14.51
C PHE A 74 -4.89 -2.26 13.50
N SER A 75 -3.87 -1.70 12.84
CA SER A 75 -2.85 -2.44 12.09
C SER A 75 -1.48 -1.84 12.39
N LEU A 76 -0.48 -2.71 12.55
CA LEU A 76 0.90 -2.39 12.82
C LEU A 76 1.77 -3.09 11.77
N TRP A 77 2.60 -2.34 11.05
CA TRP A 77 3.47 -2.92 10.01
C TRP A 77 4.84 -2.26 9.96
N GLU A 78 5.84 -3.01 9.54
CA GLU A 78 7.21 -2.52 9.36
C GLU A 78 7.34 -1.59 8.15
N ASP A 79 8.23 -0.59 8.25
CA ASP A 79 8.68 0.21 7.11
C ASP A 79 10.20 0.39 7.13
N LYS A 80 10.90 -0.61 6.56
CA LYS A 80 12.36 -0.70 6.47
C LYS A 80 13.00 0.46 5.71
N ASN A 81 12.20 1.18 4.91
CA ASN A 81 12.67 2.27 4.08
C ASN A 81 12.54 3.65 4.75
N LYS A 82 11.89 3.77 5.92
CA LYS A 82 11.66 5.08 6.54
C LYS A 82 12.80 5.55 7.45
N LEU A 83 13.29 4.68 8.34
CA LEU A 83 14.37 5.00 9.28
C LEU A 83 15.42 3.88 9.25
N LYS A 84 16.46 4.06 8.43
CA LYS A 84 17.51 3.02 8.25
C LYS A 84 18.24 2.72 9.57
N GLY A 85 18.33 1.43 9.91
CA GLY A 85 19.01 0.96 11.11
C GLY A 85 18.19 1.10 12.40
N LEU A 86 16.87 1.24 12.28
CA LEU A 86 15.90 1.20 13.37
C LEU A 86 14.77 0.24 12.96
N ASP A 87 14.30 -0.58 13.90
CA ASP A 87 13.12 -1.43 13.68
C ASP A 87 11.88 -0.55 13.81
N PHE A 88 11.57 0.14 12.70
CA PHE A 88 10.50 1.11 12.62
C PHE A 88 9.23 0.48 12.05
N ALA A 89 8.10 0.81 12.67
CA ALA A 89 6.78 0.42 12.25
C ALA A 89 5.82 1.61 12.21
N TRP A 90 4.75 1.44 11.44
CA TRP A 90 3.61 2.32 11.45
C TRP A 90 2.46 1.67 12.21
N HIS A 91 1.87 2.42 13.14
CA HIS A 91 0.67 2.03 13.85
C HIS A 91 -0.52 2.85 13.34
N LEU A 92 -1.45 2.19 12.63
CA LEU A 92 -2.73 2.75 12.22
C LEU A 92 -3.79 2.41 13.26
N ASP A 93 -4.37 3.44 13.87
CA ASP A 93 -5.65 3.33 14.54
C ASP A 93 -6.76 3.37 13.48
N LYS A 94 -7.51 2.27 13.33
CA LYS A 94 -8.57 2.14 12.32
C LYS A 94 -9.85 2.88 12.71
N ILE A 95 -10.03 3.21 13.99
CA ILE A 95 -11.18 3.97 14.49
C ILE A 95 -11.00 5.44 14.14
N THR A 96 -9.82 5.99 14.41
CA THR A 96 -9.54 7.41 14.16
C THR A 96 -8.95 7.69 12.78
N GLY A 97 -8.43 6.67 12.10
CA GLY A 97 -7.69 6.81 10.84
C GLY A 97 -6.30 7.43 11.01
N ILE A 98 -5.80 7.55 12.24
CA ILE A 98 -4.51 8.20 12.51
C ILE A 98 -3.38 7.17 12.43
N LEU A 99 -2.38 7.49 11.61
CA LEU A 99 -1.13 6.75 11.47
C LEU A 99 -0.03 7.41 12.30
N LYS A 100 0.59 6.65 13.20
CA LYS A 100 1.65 7.13 14.08
C LYS A 100 2.92 6.29 13.90
N PRO A 101 4.11 6.90 14.07
CA PRO A 101 5.34 6.13 14.15
C PRO A 101 5.34 5.22 15.38
N PHE A 102 5.94 4.05 15.27
CA PHE A 102 6.16 3.12 16.36
C PHE A 102 7.56 2.50 16.23
N ILE A 103 8.24 2.27 17.34
CA ILE A 103 9.57 1.64 17.36
C ILE A 103 9.43 0.27 18.00
N LEU A 104 9.82 -0.77 17.28
CA LEU A 104 9.66 -2.17 17.69
C LEU A 104 10.76 -2.64 18.64
N SER A 105 11.91 -1.97 18.68
CA SER A 105 13.06 -2.38 19.50
C SER A 105 13.72 -1.22 20.26
N SER A 106 14.42 -1.54 21.34
CA SER A 106 15.29 -0.59 22.04
C SER A 106 16.51 -0.29 21.17
N SER A 107 16.51 0.84 20.48
CA SER A 107 17.65 1.24 19.66
C SER A 107 18.75 1.93 20.47
N TRP A 108 20.00 1.61 20.16
CA TRP A 108 21.18 2.34 20.65
C TRP A 108 21.40 3.66 19.92
N LYS A 109 20.78 3.86 18.74
CA LYS A 109 20.85 5.12 17.99
C LYS A 109 19.86 6.12 18.54
N LYS A 110 20.37 7.27 18.97
CA LYS A 110 19.56 8.42 19.41
C LYS A 110 18.78 8.97 18.21
N VAL A 111 17.49 8.64 18.14
CA VAL A 111 16.60 9.17 17.09
C VAL A 111 16.34 10.63 17.39
N THR A 112 16.82 11.54 16.54
CA THR A 112 16.67 12.99 16.76
C THR A 112 15.25 13.48 16.52
N SER A 113 14.48 12.82 15.64
CA SER A 113 13.05 13.09 15.46
C SER A 113 12.31 11.93 14.81
N LEU A 114 11.08 11.68 15.25
CA LEU A 114 10.16 10.73 14.61
C LEU A 114 9.21 11.46 13.65
N PRO A 115 8.70 10.77 12.60
CA PRO A 115 7.67 11.32 11.73
C PRO A 115 6.45 11.79 12.52
N LYS A 116 5.86 12.92 12.12
CA LYS A 116 4.59 13.36 12.72
C LYS A 116 3.44 12.42 12.33
N PRO A 117 2.40 12.31 13.17
CA PRO A 117 1.19 11.56 12.81
C PRO A 117 0.55 12.06 11.50
N LEU A 118 -0.02 11.13 10.74
CA LEU A 118 -0.73 11.39 9.49
C LEU A 118 -2.18 10.91 9.58
N ASN A 119 -3.07 11.52 8.79
CA ASN A 119 -4.44 11.05 8.63
C ASN A 119 -4.53 10.17 7.40
N CYS A 120 -5.07 8.97 7.55
CA CYS A 120 -5.22 7.99 6.48
C CYS A 120 -6.67 7.82 6.06
N ARG A 121 -6.85 7.48 4.79
CA ARG A 121 -8.11 7.00 4.23
C ARG A 121 -7.85 5.78 3.36
N SER A 122 -8.84 4.92 3.24
CA SER A 122 -8.81 3.80 2.30
C SER A 122 -8.81 4.31 0.86
N GLU A 123 -8.02 3.67 0.00
CA GLU A 123 -7.92 3.98 -1.43
C GLU A 123 -7.72 2.68 -2.21
N SER A 124 -8.14 2.67 -3.47
CA SER A 124 -7.90 1.57 -4.40
C SER A 124 -6.77 1.94 -5.36
N PHE A 125 -5.78 1.07 -5.51
CA PHE A 125 -4.66 1.27 -6.41
C PHE A 125 -4.72 0.31 -7.61
N TRP A 126 -4.61 0.87 -8.80
CA TRP A 126 -4.40 0.12 -10.04
C TRP A 126 -2.90 0.05 -10.28
N TYR A 127 -2.32 -1.14 -10.09
CA TYR A 127 -0.89 -1.40 -10.24
C TYR A 127 -0.68 -2.72 -10.96
#